data_AF-A0A094IV65-F1
#
_entry.id   AF-A0A094IV65-F1
#
_cell.length_a   1.000
_cell.length_b   1.000
_cell.length_c   1.000
_cell.angle_alpha   90.00
_cell.angle_beta   90.00
_cell.angle_gamma   90.00
#
_symmetry.space_group_name_H-M   'P 1'
#
loop_
_entity.id
_entity.type
_entity.pdbx_description
1 polymer ?
#
loop_
_entity_poly.entity_id
_entity_poly.type
_entity_poly.pdbx_seq_one_letter_code
_entity_poly.pdbx_strand_id
1 'polypeptide(L)'
;MRAHINHVSKLEFLCAFRNAFYASITEKNVQGGFAGAGLVPYDPETVLSKLDVQLRTPSPTGPPSDLASFWVSKTPQNPIEAASQSTLIKTRITNHLNSSPTSMLAAVDQITKGATAVMHQVALLRADVSTLRKANEGLSKRRKAKKTRVQLGGSLTIQEALDLLDQKAVEGQVLQVERQGSPRTRGSCTKTRCCGVCGKPGHNARTCQEAIESSDSTASDVIIVDR
;
A
#
# COMPACT_ATOMS: atom_id res chain seq x y z
N MET A 1 -30.66 17.16 -36.92
CA MET A 1 -30.49 15.73 -36.62
C MET A 1 -30.31 14.96 -37.93
N ARG A 2 -29.42 13.96 -38.00
CA ARG A 2 -29.44 12.93 -39.05
C ARG A 2 -29.54 11.57 -38.35
N ALA A 3 -30.44 10.70 -38.82
CA ALA A 3 -30.54 9.29 -38.44
C ALA A 3 -30.57 8.93 -36.93
N HIS A 4 -31.16 9.77 -36.06
CA HIS A 4 -31.32 9.50 -34.61
C HIS A 4 -30.01 9.24 -33.80
N ILE A 5 -28.83 9.53 -34.37
CA ILE A 5 -27.55 9.36 -33.68
C ILE A 5 -27.32 10.55 -32.72
N ASN A 6 -27.44 10.28 -31.42
CA ASN A 6 -27.28 11.27 -30.33
C ASN A 6 -25.87 11.29 -29.71
N HIS A 7 -24.91 10.55 -30.26
CA HIS A 7 -23.53 10.49 -29.79
C HIS A 7 -22.56 10.67 -30.96
N VAL A 8 -21.36 11.19 -30.70
CA VAL A 8 -20.29 11.35 -31.69
C VAL A 8 -19.02 10.77 -31.08
N SER A 9 -18.34 9.86 -31.77
CA SER A 9 -17.09 9.30 -31.25
C SER A 9 -15.97 10.34 -31.23
N LYS A 10 -14.93 10.12 -30.41
CA LYS A 10 -13.79 11.04 -30.33
C LYS A 10 -13.11 11.28 -31.68
N LEU A 11 -13.07 10.26 -32.56
CA LEU A 11 -12.46 10.38 -33.89
C LEU A 11 -13.35 11.20 -34.85
N GLU A 12 -14.65 10.92 -34.89
CA GLU A 12 -15.62 11.70 -35.70
C GLU A 12 -15.67 13.16 -35.24
N PHE A 13 -15.64 13.41 -33.92
CA PHE A 13 -15.56 14.76 -33.37
C PHE A 13 -14.30 15.49 -33.84
N LEU A 14 -13.12 14.86 -33.78
CA LEU A 14 -11.87 15.49 -34.22
C LEU A 14 -11.86 15.78 -35.74
N CYS A 15 -12.42 14.88 -36.55
CA CYS A 15 -12.58 15.09 -37.98
C CYS A 15 -13.57 16.24 -38.30
N ALA A 16 -14.73 16.25 -37.64
CA ALA A 16 -15.74 17.31 -37.80
C ALA A 16 -15.22 18.67 -37.29
N PHE A 17 -14.56 18.69 -36.13
CA PHE A 17 -13.93 19.88 -35.56
C PHE A 17 -12.86 20.46 -36.47
N ARG A 18 -11.95 19.64 -37.01
CA ARG A 18 -10.91 20.11 -37.94
C ARG A 18 -11.53 20.79 -39.16
N ASN A 19 -12.56 20.17 -39.74
CA ASN A 19 -13.22 20.71 -40.93
C ASN A 19 -14.00 22.01 -40.60
N ALA A 20 -14.70 22.05 -39.46
CA ALA A 20 -15.40 23.24 -38.98
C ALA A 20 -14.45 24.39 -38.59
N PHE A 21 -13.27 24.07 -38.04
CA PHE A 21 -12.23 25.04 -37.68
C PHE A 21 -11.70 25.75 -38.93
N TYR A 22 -11.25 25.00 -39.95
CA TYR A 22 -10.80 25.66 -41.19
C TYR A 22 -11.92 26.39 -41.94
N ALA A 23 -13.17 25.92 -41.85
CA ALA A 23 -14.32 26.64 -42.37
C ALA A 23 -14.69 27.91 -41.56
N SER A 24 -14.25 28.04 -40.31
CA SER A 24 -14.52 29.22 -39.48
C SER A 24 -13.45 30.32 -39.61
N ILE A 25 -12.22 29.99 -40.01
CA ILE A 25 -11.16 30.96 -40.32
C ILE A 25 -11.42 31.59 -41.70
N THR A 26 -12.38 32.53 -41.73
CA THR A 26 -12.66 33.41 -42.87
C THR A 26 -12.29 34.85 -42.52
N GLU A 27 -11.90 35.64 -43.51
CA GLU A 27 -11.54 37.06 -43.34
C GLU A 27 -12.62 37.84 -42.57
N LYS A 28 -13.90 37.64 -42.94
CA LYS A 28 -15.05 38.26 -42.29
C LYS A 28 -15.18 37.88 -40.81
N ASN A 29 -14.91 36.62 -40.45
CA ASN A 29 -14.96 36.19 -39.04
C ASN A 29 -13.77 36.75 -38.25
N VAL A 30 -12.59 36.87 -38.86
CA VAL A 30 -11.42 37.52 -38.24
C VAL A 30 -11.70 39.00 -38.02
N GLN A 31 -12.15 39.74 -39.04
CA GLN A 31 -12.54 41.15 -38.93
C GLN A 31 -13.64 41.37 -37.89
N GLY A 32 -14.64 40.49 -37.83
CA GLY A 32 -15.69 40.51 -36.81
C GLY A 32 -15.15 40.28 -35.38
N GLY A 33 -14.18 39.39 -35.22
CA GLY A 33 -13.48 39.18 -33.95
C GLY A 33 -12.66 40.41 -33.51
N PHE A 34 -11.95 41.05 -34.44
CA PHE A 34 -11.23 42.30 -34.18
C PHE A 34 -12.20 43.44 -33.81
N ALA A 35 -13.35 43.55 -34.49
CA ALA A 35 -14.38 44.53 -34.16
C ALA A 35 -14.96 44.29 -32.75
N GLY A 36 -15.26 43.04 -32.40
CA GLY A 36 -15.72 42.66 -31.06
C GLY A 36 -14.69 42.89 -29.96
N ALA A 37 -13.40 42.90 -30.30
CA ALA A 37 -12.30 43.25 -29.40
C ALA A 37 -11.98 44.76 -29.34
N GLY A 38 -12.71 45.61 -30.08
CA GLY A 38 -12.45 47.06 -30.16
C GLY A 38 -11.22 47.45 -30.99
N LEU A 39 -10.73 46.56 -31.86
CA LEU A 39 -9.56 46.75 -32.73
C LEU A 39 -9.94 47.17 -34.17
N VAL A 40 -11.07 47.88 -34.32
CA VAL A 40 -11.60 48.37 -35.61
C VAL A 40 -12.02 49.84 -35.46
N PRO A 41 -11.61 50.76 -36.36
CA PRO A 41 -10.76 50.56 -37.53
C PRO A 41 -9.37 49.99 -37.20
N TYR A 42 -8.87 49.11 -38.06
CA TYR A 42 -7.54 48.53 -37.91
C TYR A 42 -6.50 49.59 -38.25
N ASP A 43 -5.98 50.26 -37.22
CA ASP A 43 -4.82 51.12 -37.32
C ASP A 43 -3.59 50.37 -36.75
N PRO A 44 -2.63 49.94 -37.60
CA PRO A 44 -1.41 49.31 -37.13
C PRO A 44 -0.53 50.30 -36.36
N GLU A 45 -0.58 51.60 -36.63
CA GLU A 45 0.24 52.60 -35.94
C GLU A 45 -0.20 52.78 -34.47
N THR A 46 -1.50 52.75 -34.18
CA THR A 46 -2.04 52.69 -32.80
C THR A 46 -1.63 51.41 -32.04
N VAL A 47 -1.24 50.34 -32.73
CA VAL A 47 -0.68 49.13 -32.11
C VAL A 47 0.84 49.27 -31.92
N LEU A 48 1.56 49.70 -32.96
CA LEU A 48 3.02 49.88 -32.95
C LEU A 48 3.46 50.96 -31.95
N SER A 49 2.75 52.09 -31.87
CA SER A 49 3.02 53.16 -30.90
C SER A 49 2.79 52.77 -29.43
N LYS A 50 2.09 51.66 -29.16
CA LYS A 50 1.95 51.08 -27.81
C LYS A 50 3.03 50.04 -27.50
N LEU A 51 3.78 49.60 -28.51
CA LEU A 51 4.91 48.69 -28.36
C LEU A 51 6.19 49.51 -28.19
N ASP A 52 6.44 49.99 -26.97
CA ASP A 52 7.73 50.59 -26.58
C ASP A 52 8.81 49.48 -26.51
N VAL A 53 9.27 49.04 -27.69
CA VAL A 53 10.28 47.98 -27.83
C VAL A 53 11.67 48.56 -27.58
N GLN A 54 11.94 48.88 -26.31
CA GLN A 54 13.29 49.20 -25.85
C GLN A 54 14.15 47.94 -25.97
N LEU A 55 14.93 47.84 -27.06
CA LEU A 55 15.92 46.78 -27.29
C LEU A 55 17.09 46.90 -26.31
N ARG A 56 16.83 46.54 -25.05
CA ARG A 56 17.80 46.56 -23.97
C ARG A 56 18.74 45.36 -24.11
N THR A 57 19.83 45.55 -24.85
CA THR A 57 20.96 44.63 -24.87
C THR A 57 21.38 44.34 -23.41
N PRO A 58 21.37 43.08 -22.95
CA PRO A 58 21.87 42.77 -21.62
C PRO A 58 23.38 43.07 -21.59
N SER A 59 23.82 43.83 -20.60
CA SER A 59 25.26 44.04 -20.35
C SER A 59 25.97 42.69 -20.26
N PRO A 60 27.20 42.56 -20.78
CA PRO A 60 27.89 41.28 -20.83
C PRO A 60 28.04 40.70 -19.41
N THR A 61 27.36 39.57 -19.17
CA THR A 61 27.52 38.79 -17.95
C THR A 61 28.98 38.41 -17.78
N GLY A 62 29.48 38.48 -16.55
CA GLY A 62 30.83 37.99 -16.21
C GLY A 62 31.00 36.48 -16.50
N PRO A 63 32.20 35.92 -16.25
CA PRO A 63 32.47 34.51 -16.53
C PRO A 63 31.41 33.59 -15.91
N PRO A 64 31.03 32.50 -16.61
CA PRO A 64 29.87 31.68 -16.24
C PRO A 64 30.03 31.15 -14.82
N SER A 65 29.10 31.51 -13.94
CA SER A 65 29.07 30.97 -12.60
C SER A 65 28.47 29.57 -12.64
N ASP A 66 29.27 28.55 -12.34
CA ASP A 66 28.87 27.14 -12.19
C ASP A 66 27.78 26.92 -11.11
N LEU A 67 27.40 27.98 -10.38
CA LEU A 67 26.25 28.02 -9.48
C LEU A 67 24.90 28.04 -10.22
N ALA A 68 24.89 28.01 -11.56
CA ALA A 68 23.76 27.59 -12.39
C ALA A 68 23.40 26.08 -12.22
N SER A 69 23.49 25.59 -10.97
CA SER A 69 22.87 24.36 -10.52
C SER A 69 21.42 24.32 -10.98
N PHE A 70 21.13 23.43 -11.93
CA PHE A 70 19.82 23.28 -12.54
C PHE A 70 18.76 23.17 -11.44
N TRP A 71 17.76 24.04 -11.48
CA TRP A 71 16.74 24.11 -10.44
C TRP A 71 15.87 22.84 -10.50
N VAL A 72 16.25 21.82 -9.72
CA VAL A 72 15.46 20.61 -9.53
C VAL A 72 14.51 20.85 -8.35
N SER A 73 13.21 20.71 -8.60
CA SER A 73 12.13 20.75 -7.61
C SER A 73 12.13 19.50 -6.71
N LYS A 74 13.23 19.28 -5.97
CA LYS A 74 13.34 18.20 -4.98
C LYS A 74 12.51 18.54 -3.75
N THR A 75 11.50 17.72 -3.46
CA THR A 75 10.74 17.77 -2.20
C THR A 75 11.70 17.76 -1.00
N PRO A 76 11.65 18.77 -0.11
CA PRO A 76 12.51 18.81 1.07
C PRO A 76 12.18 17.63 2.01
N GLN A 77 13.20 16.99 2.57
CA GLN A 77 13.06 15.78 3.38
C GLN A 77 12.98 16.05 4.89
N ASN A 78 13.35 17.26 5.32
CA ASN A 78 13.37 17.68 6.71
C ASN A 78 13.03 19.18 6.85
N PRO A 79 12.66 19.66 8.07
CA PRO A 79 12.24 21.04 8.28
C PRO A 79 13.31 22.10 7.92
N ILE A 80 14.60 21.74 7.99
CA ILE A 80 15.72 22.65 7.71
C ILE A 80 15.83 22.88 6.20
N GLU A 81 15.69 21.82 5.39
CA GLU A 81 15.58 21.94 3.93
C GLU A 81 14.32 22.71 3.50
N ALA A 82 13.19 22.51 4.16
CA ALA A 82 11.98 23.28 3.87
C ALA A 82 12.20 24.79 4.14
N ALA A 83 12.85 25.14 5.26
CA ALA A 83 13.21 26.51 5.59
C ALA A 83 14.21 27.12 4.57
N SER A 84 15.28 26.40 4.21
CA SER A 84 16.29 26.91 3.28
C SER A 84 15.76 27.06 1.85
N GLN A 85 14.99 26.09 1.36
CA GLN A 85 14.29 26.21 0.06
C GLN A 85 13.28 27.37 0.07
N SER A 86 12.50 27.56 1.15
CA SER A 86 11.57 28.70 1.23
C SER A 86 12.29 30.03 1.14
N THR A 87 13.44 30.17 1.81
CA THR A 87 14.27 31.39 1.79
C THR A 87 14.77 31.69 0.38
N LEU A 88 15.28 30.67 -0.33
CA LEU A 88 15.71 30.78 -1.72
C LEU A 88 14.57 31.17 -2.66
N ILE A 89 13.37 30.62 -2.48
CA ILE A 89 12.17 30.99 -3.25
C ILE A 89 11.77 32.44 -2.97
N LYS A 90 11.74 32.86 -1.70
CA LYS A 90 11.43 34.25 -1.31
C LYS A 90 12.41 35.25 -1.94
N THR A 91 13.72 34.99 -1.89
CA THR A 91 14.73 35.86 -2.52
C THR A 91 14.52 35.99 -4.03
N ARG A 92 14.14 34.90 -4.73
CA ARG A 92 13.80 34.96 -6.16
C ARG A 92 12.54 35.80 -6.44
N ILE A 93 11.53 35.71 -5.58
CA ILE A 93 10.29 36.51 -5.68
C ILE A 93 10.60 38.01 -5.48
N THR A 94 11.35 38.36 -4.43
CA THR A 94 11.72 39.75 -4.13
C THR A 94 12.57 40.40 -5.23
N ASN A 95 13.42 39.62 -5.91
CA ASN A 95 14.28 40.11 -6.98
C ASN A 95 13.58 40.19 -8.36
N HIS A 96 12.29 39.88 -8.45
CA HIS A 96 11.56 39.90 -9.73
C HIS A 96 11.01 41.29 -10.06
N LEU A 97 11.60 41.95 -11.07
CA LEU A 97 11.41 43.37 -11.40
C LEU A 97 9.95 43.82 -11.64
N ASN A 98 9.05 42.92 -12.03
CA ASN A 98 7.71 43.25 -12.53
C ASN A 98 6.58 42.59 -11.71
N SER A 99 6.70 42.53 -10.38
CA SER A 99 5.66 41.88 -9.54
C SER A 99 5.53 42.51 -8.16
N SER A 100 4.30 42.60 -7.65
CA SER A 100 4.05 42.85 -6.23
C SER A 100 4.34 41.56 -5.44
N PRO A 101 5.42 41.49 -4.63
CA PRO A 101 5.89 40.22 -4.08
C PRO A 101 5.02 39.74 -2.90
N THR A 102 4.33 40.66 -2.22
CA THR A 102 3.71 40.47 -0.90
C THR A 102 2.76 39.28 -0.83
N SER A 103 1.90 39.09 -1.83
CA SER A 103 0.93 37.98 -1.86
C SER A 103 1.63 36.62 -2.02
N MET A 104 2.64 36.53 -2.90
CA MET A 104 3.40 35.30 -3.13
C MET A 104 4.29 34.95 -1.93
N LEU A 105 4.94 35.93 -1.30
CA LEU A 105 5.75 35.73 -0.09
C LEU A 105 4.89 35.16 1.05
N ALA A 106 3.69 35.72 1.27
CA ALA A 106 2.75 35.22 2.29
C ALA A 106 2.30 33.78 2.04
N ALA A 107 2.01 33.42 0.78
CA ALA A 107 1.68 32.05 0.41
C ALA A 107 2.84 31.07 0.65
N VAL A 108 4.07 31.45 0.29
CA VAL A 108 5.28 30.66 0.57
C VAL A 108 5.48 30.49 2.08
N ASP A 109 5.24 31.52 2.90
CA ASP A 109 5.29 31.41 4.37
C ASP A 109 4.26 30.42 4.94
N GLN A 110 3.02 30.44 4.45
CA GLN A 110 1.98 29.50 4.86
C GLN A 110 2.34 28.06 4.48
N ILE A 111 2.77 27.83 3.25
CA ILE A 111 3.23 26.52 2.76
C ILE A 111 4.40 26.00 3.60
N THR A 112 5.38 26.87 3.92
CA THR A 112 6.55 26.50 4.71
C THR A 112 6.17 26.09 6.13
N LYS A 113 5.28 26.86 6.79
CA LYS A 113 4.77 26.53 8.14
C LYS A 113 3.97 25.23 8.17
N GLY A 114 3.16 24.97 7.13
CA GLY A 114 2.46 23.69 6.97
C GLY A 114 3.42 22.52 6.78
N ALA A 115 4.43 22.68 5.91
CA ALA A 115 5.42 21.65 5.62
C ALA A 115 6.26 21.28 6.86
N THR A 116 6.77 22.27 7.61
CA THR A 116 7.54 22.00 8.84
C THR A 116 6.68 21.32 9.91
N ALA A 117 5.45 21.78 10.13
CA ALA A 117 4.52 21.15 11.09
C ALA A 117 4.24 19.68 10.74
N VAL A 118 3.94 19.36 9.47
CA VAL A 118 3.73 17.98 9.01
C VAL A 118 5.01 17.14 9.15
N MET A 119 6.19 17.70 8.84
CA MET A 119 7.46 16.99 9.02
C MET A 119 7.76 16.65 10.48
N HIS A 120 7.46 17.56 11.43
CA HIS A 120 7.58 17.28 12.86
C HIS A 120 6.60 16.18 13.31
N GLN A 121 5.34 16.22 12.86
CA GLN A 121 4.36 15.15 13.13
C GLN A 121 4.82 13.80 12.56
N VAL A 122 5.33 13.77 11.32
CA VAL A 122 5.87 12.55 10.68
C VAL A 122 7.10 12.02 11.43
N ALA A 123 7.94 12.87 12.02
CA ALA A 123 9.06 12.44 12.85
C ALA A 123 8.58 11.73 14.14
N LEU A 124 7.59 12.31 14.83
CA LEU A 124 6.97 11.68 16.02
C LEU A 124 6.29 10.35 15.67
N LEU A 125 5.44 10.34 14.64
CA LEU A 125 4.76 9.13 14.17
C LEU A 125 5.73 8.02 13.75
N ARG A 126 6.91 8.35 13.20
CA ARG A 126 7.96 7.37 12.89
C ARG A 126 8.59 6.78 14.16
N ALA A 127 8.76 7.58 15.21
CA ALA A 127 9.22 7.08 16.52
C ALA A 127 8.18 6.15 17.16
N ASP A 128 6.91 6.55 17.19
CA ASP A 128 5.81 5.76 17.76
C ASP A 128 5.58 4.45 16.99
N VAL A 129 5.61 4.47 15.67
CA VAL A 129 5.55 3.25 14.85
C VAL A 129 6.75 2.32 15.11
N SER A 130 7.92 2.87 15.47
CA SER A 130 9.09 2.08 15.85
C SER A 130 8.95 1.43 17.23
N THR A 131 8.46 2.16 18.24
CA THR A 131 8.22 1.62 19.59
C THR A 131 7.09 0.58 19.59
N LEU A 132 5.97 0.87 18.90
CA LEU A 132 4.84 -0.05 18.74
C LEU A 132 5.23 -1.34 18.01
N ARG A 133 6.11 -1.28 17.00
CA ARG A 133 6.63 -2.49 16.32
C ARG A 133 7.45 -3.36 17.27
N LYS A 134 8.38 -2.77 18.04
CA LYS A 134 9.17 -3.49 19.05
C LYS A 134 8.29 -4.12 20.14
N ALA A 135 7.29 -3.39 20.64
CA ALA A 135 6.32 -3.89 21.62
C ALA A 135 5.51 -5.07 21.05
N ASN A 136 4.99 -4.95 19.83
CA ASN A 136 4.25 -6.02 19.16
C ASN A 136 5.10 -7.26 18.87
N GLU A 137 6.40 -7.11 18.57
CA GLU A 137 7.32 -8.23 18.44
C GLU A 137 7.46 -9.00 19.76
N GLY A 138 7.65 -8.28 20.87
CA GLY A 138 7.69 -8.86 22.22
C GLY A 138 6.38 -9.56 22.61
N LEU A 139 5.23 -8.96 22.31
CA LEU A 139 3.92 -9.58 22.52
C LEU A 139 3.71 -10.81 21.62
N SER A 140 4.17 -10.78 20.38
CA SER A 140 4.12 -11.92 19.44
C SER A 140 4.96 -13.08 19.95
N LYS A 141 6.20 -12.82 20.43
CA LYS A 141 7.05 -13.81 21.11
C LYS A 141 6.35 -14.41 22.34
N ARG A 142 5.78 -13.58 23.23
CA ARG A 142 5.01 -14.03 24.41
C ARG A 142 3.76 -14.84 24.06
N ARG A 143 3.08 -14.55 22.95
CA ARG A 143 1.91 -15.31 22.46
C ARG A 143 2.29 -16.65 21.81
N LYS A 144 3.46 -16.72 21.15
CA LYS A 144 3.99 -17.94 20.53
C LYS A 144 4.72 -18.87 21.50
N ALA A 145 5.19 -18.36 22.63
CA ALA A 145 5.83 -19.16 23.68
C ALA A 145 4.88 -20.26 24.19
N LYS A 146 5.35 -21.51 24.16
CA LYS A 146 4.58 -22.68 24.63
C LYS A 146 4.31 -22.54 26.12
N LYS A 147 3.05 -22.36 26.51
CA LYS A 147 2.65 -22.30 27.92
C LYS A 147 2.71 -23.70 28.54
N THR A 148 3.77 -23.99 29.29
CA THR A 148 3.85 -25.18 30.14
C THR A 148 2.83 -25.04 31.26
N ARG A 149 1.79 -25.88 31.26
CA ARG A 149 0.81 -25.91 32.35
C ARG A 149 1.41 -26.68 33.53
N VAL A 150 1.70 -25.99 34.63
CA VAL A 150 1.98 -26.64 35.91
C VAL A 150 0.67 -27.25 36.40
N GLN A 151 0.70 -28.52 36.78
CA GLN A 151 -0.41 -29.27 37.36
C GLN A 151 0.13 -30.16 38.48
N LEU A 152 0.20 -29.60 39.68
CA LEU A 152 -0.05 -30.36 40.91
C LEU A 152 -1.42 -29.90 41.43
N GLY A 153 -2.16 -30.79 42.08
CA GLY A 153 -3.41 -30.43 42.76
C GLY A 153 -3.12 -29.85 44.14
N GLY A 154 -3.54 -28.62 44.41
CA GLY A 154 -3.33 -27.95 45.69
C GLY A 154 -3.15 -26.44 45.55
N SER A 155 -2.88 -25.77 46.67
CA SER A 155 -2.23 -24.46 46.67
C SER A 155 -0.73 -24.66 46.43
N LEU A 156 -0.08 -23.77 45.68
CA LEU A 156 1.30 -23.94 45.23
C LEU A 156 2.00 -22.58 45.23
N THR A 157 3.16 -22.48 45.88
CA THR A 157 3.88 -21.21 46.07
C THR A 157 4.67 -20.82 44.81
N ILE A 158 5.10 -19.55 44.75
CA ILE A 158 5.84 -19.04 43.59
C ILE A 158 7.17 -19.78 43.39
N GLN A 159 7.86 -20.17 44.47
CA GLN A 159 9.14 -20.88 44.37
C GLN A 159 8.95 -22.30 43.84
N GLU A 160 8.04 -23.08 44.43
CA GLU A 160 7.72 -24.44 43.96
C GLU A 160 7.27 -24.44 42.49
N ALA A 161 6.57 -23.39 42.05
CA ALA A 161 6.13 -23.24 40.65
C ALA A 161 7.30 -23.00 39.67
N LEU A 162 8.39 -22.35 40.12
CA LEU A 162 9.62 -22.16 39.35
C LEU A 162 10.45 -23.46 39.33
N ASP A 163 10.67 -24.07 40.49
CA ASP A 163 11.45 -25.30 40.63
C ASP A 163 10.87 -26.44 39.75
N LEU A 164 9.53 -26.56 39.70
CA LEU A 164 8.82 -27.51 38.83
C LEU A 164 8.90 -27.19 37.33
N LEU A 165 9.17 -25.94 36.94
CA LEU A 165 9.41 -25.57 35.54
C LEU A 165 10.85 -25.89 35.13
N ASP A 166 11.81 -25.64 36.02
CA ASP A 166 13.22 -25.93 35.76
C ASP A 166 13.49 -27.45 35.74
N GLN A 167 12.90 -28.23 36.65
CA GLN A 167 12.93 -29.70 36.57
C GLN A 167 12.42 -30.22 35.21
N LYS A 168 11.26 -29.72 34.75
CA LYS A 168 10.71 -30.09 33.43
C LYS A 168 11.54 -29.59 32.25
N ALA A 169 12.29 -28.50 32.42
CA ALA A 169 13.23 -28.02 31.42
C ALA A 169 14.47 -28.93 31.32
N VAL A 170 14.93 -29.52 32.43
CA VAL A 170 16.01 -30.52 32.44
C VAL A 170 15.53 -31.85 31.84
N GLU A 171 14.40 -32.41 32.30
CA GLU A 171 13.79 -33.63 31.73
C GLU A 171 13.58 -33.51 30.22
N GLY A 172 13.05 -32.38 29.76
CA GLY A 172 12.79 -32.08 28.35
C GLY A 172 14.05 -31.93 27.48
N GLN A 173 15.23 -31.73 28.10
CA GLN A 173 16.53 -31.74 27.41
C GLN A 173 17.10 -33.16 27.34
N VAL A 174 17.05 -33.94 28.43
CA VAL A 174 17.50 -35.34 28.44
C VAL A 174 16.78 -36.15 27.36
N LEU A 175 15.45 -36.03 27.28
CA LEU A 175 14.61 -36.67 26.25
C LEU A 175 14.92 -36.22 24.81
N GLN A 176 15.60 -35.08 24.61
CA GLN A 176 16.07 -34.64 23.29
C GLN A 176 17.48 -35.12 22.95
N VAL A 177 18.31 -35.44 23.95
CA VAL A 177 19.63 -36.04 23.75
C VAL A 177 19.49 -37.52 23.37
N GLU A 178 18.68 -38.30 24.09
CA GLU A 178 18.40 -39.71 23.75
C GLU A 178 17.88 -39.88 22.31
N ARG A 179 16.96 -38.99 21.89
CA ARG A 179 16.39 -38.95 20.54
C ARG A 179 17.39 -38.59 19.43
N GLN A 180 18.58 -38.11 19.78
CA GLN A 180 19.66 -37.82 18.83
C GLN A 180 20.76 -38.89 18.84
N GLY A 181 20.90 -39.68 19.92
CA GLY A 181 21.84 -40.81 19.98
C GLY A 181 21.39 -42.06 19.21
N SER A 182 20.09 -42.20 18.91
CA SER A 182 19.56 -43.35 18.17
C SER A 182 19.65 -43.18 16.65
N PRO A 183 20.15 -44.17 15.88
CA PRO A 183 20.12 -44.16 14.42
C PRO A 183 18.70 -43.96 13.88
N ARG A 184 18.53 -43.03 12.94
CA ARG A 184 17.22 -42.69 12.35
C ARG A 184 16.73 -43.77 11.36
N THR A 185 16.30 -44.92 11.87
CA THR A 185 15.31 -45.74 11.15
C THR A 185 14.08 -44.87 10.92
N ARG A 186 13.81 -44.53 9.65
CA ARG A 186 12.59 -43.80 9.27
C ARG A 186 11.38 -44.73 9.34
N GLY A 187 11.02 -45.13 10.55
CA GLY A 187 9.80 -45.84 10.88
C GLY A 187 8.58 -44.94 10.64
N SER A 188 8.24 -44.74 9.38
CA SER A 188 6.91 -44.29 8.98
C SER A 188 5.93 -45.38 9.36
N CYS A 189 5.51 -45.40 10.63
CA CYS A 189 4.55 -46.34 11.16
C CYS A 189 3.14 -45.97 10.69
N THR A 190 2.93 -46.09 9.37
CA THR A 190 1.63 -46.19 8.75
C THR A 190 0.95 -47.41 9.35
N LYS A 191 0.11 -47.18 10.38
CA LYS A 191 -0.78 -48.21 10.91
C LYS A 191 -1.53 -48.82 9.73
N THR A 192 -1.23 -50.07 9.42
CA THR A 192 -1.87 -50.81 8.31
C THR A 192 -3.38 -50.70 8.49
N ARG A 193 -4.10 -50.33 7.43
CA ARG A 193 -5.56 -50.18 7.52
C ARG A 193 -6.18 -51.55 7.79
N CYS A 194 -6.63 -51.73 9.02
CA CYS A 194 -7.42 -52.87 9.45
C CYS A 194 -8.90 -52.66 9.11
N CYS A 195 -9.60 -53.77 8.90
CA CYS A 195 -11.05 -53.80 8.82
C CYS A 195 -11.67 -53.33 10.15
N GLY A 196 -12.65 -52.43 10.08
CA GLY A 196 -13.34 -51.90 11.27
C GLY A 196 -14.29 -52.89 11.95
N VAL A 197 -14.52 -54.08 11.36
CA VAL A 197 -15.35 -55.15 11.93
C VAL A 197 -14.47 -56.17 12.66
N CYS A 198 -13.54 -56.83 11.96
CA CYS A 198 -12.74 -57.93 12.52
C CYS A 198 -11.28 -57.56 12.90
N GLY A 199 -10.86 -56.30 12.72
CA GLY A 199 -9.51 -55.84 13.09
C GLY A 199 -8.36 -56.37 12.22
N LYS A 200 -8.63 -57.23 11.23
CA LYS A 200 -7.61 -57.82 10.34
C LYS A 200 -7.24 -56.85 9.19
N PRO A 201 -5.96 -56.76 8.77
CA PRO A 201 -5.57 -55.95 7.61
C PRO A 201 -5.96 -56.59 6.27
N GLY A 202 -5.78 -55.83 5.18
CA GLY A 202 -5.90 -56.34 3.80
C GLY A 202 -7.29 -56.22 3.16
N HIS A 203 -8.34 -55.95 3.94
CA HIS A 203 -9.70 -55.71 3.44
C HIS A 203 -10.39 -54.58 4.24
N ASN A 204 -11.59 -54.17 3.81
CA ASN A 204 -12.39 -53.13 4.48
C ASN A 204 -13.74 -53.67 4.98
N ALA A 205 -14.45 -52.89 5.80
CA ALA A 205 -15.69 -53.31 6.44
C ALA A 205 -16.82 -53.75 5.49
N ARG A 206 -16.83 -53.28 4.23
CA ARG A 206 -17.82 -53.69 3.22
C ARG A 206 -17.46 -55.00 2.51
N THR A 207 -16.25 -55.51 2.71
CA THR A 207 -15.71 -56.72 2.07
C THR A 207 -15.17 -57.67 3.15
N CYS A 208 -15.91 -57.80 4.25
CA CYS A 208 -15.54 -58.59 5.42
C CYS A 208 -16.49 -59.78 5.54
N GLN A 209 -15.98 -61.01 5.35
CA GLN A 209 -16.78 -62.24 5.47
C GLN A 209 -17.52 -62.31 6.82
N GLU A 210 -16.82 -61.98 7.90
CA GLU A 210 -17.33 -61.98 9.29
C GLU A 210 -18.49 -61.01 9.54
N ALA A 211 -18.75 -60.05 8.63
CA ALA A 211 -19.96 -59.22 8.68
C ALA A 211 -21.18 -59.91 8.06
N ILE A 212 -20.97 -60.74 7.03
CA ILE A 212 -22.04 -61.40 6.26
C ILE A 212 -22.68 -62.53 7.08
N GLU A 213 -21.88 -63.29 7.82
CA GLU A 213 -22.38 -64.36 8.71
C GLU A 213 -23.26 -63.83 9.86
N SER A 214 -23.28 -62.52 10.11
CA SER A 214 -24.08 -61.89 11.17
C SER A 214 -25.53 -61.53 10.77
N SER A 215 -25.90 -61.56 9.48
CA SER A 215 -27.27 -61.22 9.04
C SER A 215 -28.23 -62.40 8.99
N ASP A 216 -27.73 -63.64 8.88
CA ASP A 216 -28.52 -64.78 8.40
C ASP A 216 -29.01 -65.71 9.55
N SER A 217 -28.93 -65.27 10.81
CA SER A 217 -29.15 -66.10 12.00
C SER A 217 -30.39 -65.76 12.84
N THR A 218 -31.34 -64.96 12.34
CA THR A 218 -32.57 -64.58 13.08
C THR A 218 -33.87 -64.68 12.26
N ALA A 219 -34.28 -65.90 11.88
CA ALA A 219 -35.67 -66.17 11.43
C ALA A 219 -36.04 -67.67 11.47
N SER A 220 -36.55 -68.19 12.61
CA SER A 220 -37.63 -69.22 12.69
C SER A 220 -37.85 -69.67 14.14
N ASP A 221 -38.81 -69.06 14.82
CA ASP A 221 -39.34 -69.54 16.10
C ASP A 221 -40.79 -69.01 16.28
N VAL A 222 -41.80 -69.90 16.36
CA VAL A 222 -43.19 -69.69 16.86
C VAL A 222 -44.06 -70.94 16.61
N ILE A 223 -44.97 -71.25 17.55
CA ILE A 223 -45.92 -72.39 17.59
C ILE A 223 -47.39 -71.87 17.62
N ILE A 224 -48.48 -72.65 17.42
CA ILE A 224 -48.75 -74.10 17.63
C ILE A 224 -49.55 -74.66 16.40
N VAL A 225 -50.44 -75.68 16.36
CA VAL A 225 -51.30 -76.40 17.35
C VAL A 225 -51.62 -77.85 16.88
N ASP A 226 -52.14 -78.65 17.81
CA ASP A 226 -52.69 -80.01 17.75
C ASP A 226 -53.48 -80.47 16.49
N ARG A 227 -53.40 -81.78 16.21
CA ARG A 227 -54.53 -82.70 16.44
C ARG A 227 -54.06 -84.13 16.73
#